data_AF-T1H5S8-F1
#
_entry.id   AF-T1H5S8-F1
#
_cell.length_a   1.000
_cell.length_b   1.000
_cell.length_c   1.000
_cell.angle_alpha   90.00
_cell.angle_beta   90.00
_cell.angle_gamma   90.00
#
_symmetry.space_group_name_H-M   'P 1'
#
loop_
_entity.id
_entity.type
_entity.pdbx_description
1 polymer ?
#
loop_
_entity_poly.entity_id
_entity_poly.type
_entity_poly.pdbx_seq_one_letter_code
_entity_poly.pdbx_strand_id
1 'polypeptide(L)'
;GILLLEDLMTRHVEERDYIYYLAIGNTRIKQYTDAAKYCKAFLQIEPNNTQVLGLETYIKKKVDQESMKGMAVAGGAALVIGGIVGLGIALAK
;
A
#
# COMPACT_ATOMS: atom_id res chain seq x y z
N GLY A 1 -6.18 16.01 -11.14
CA GLY A 1 -5.62 14.80 -11.79
C GLY A 1 -6.45 13.60 -11.40
N ILE A 2 -6.13 12.94 -10.29
CA ILE A 2 -6.82 11.73 -9.79
C ILE A 2 -8.34 11.98 -9.58
N LEU A 3 -8.73 13.05 -8.89
CA LEU A 3 -10.15 13.40 -8.70
C LEU A 3 -10.92 13.64 -10.00
N LEU A 4 -10.24 14.14 -11.05
CA LEU A 4 -10.86 14.33 -12.36
C LEU A 4 -11.06 12.98 -13.06
N LEU A 5 -10.10 12.06 -12.92
CA LEU A 5 -10.22 10.70 -13.47
C LEU A 5 -11.33 9.91 -12.77
N GLU A 6 -11.54 10.09 -11.48
CA GLU A 6 -12.65 9.48 -10.73
C GLU A 6 -14.02 10.00 -11.19
N ASP A 7 -14.14 11.32 -11.39
CA ASP A 7 -15.38 11.92 -11.92
C ASP A 7 -15.66 11.46 -13.36
N LEU A 8 -14.63 11.34 -14.21
CA LEU A 8 -14.76 10.86 -15.58
C LEU A 8 -15.11 9.36 -15.65
N MET A 9 -14.54 8.53 -14.77
CA MET A 9 -14.90 7.11 -14.67
C MET A 9 -16.40 6.91 -14.45
N THR A 10 -17.00 7.76 -13.61
CA THR A 10 -18.43 7.66 -13.27
C THR A 10 -19.35 8.08 -14.43
N ARG A 11 -18.83 8.78 -15.44
CA ARG A 11 -19.62 9.45 -16.50
C ARG A 11 -19.40 8.91 -17.91
N HIS A 12 -18.38 8.08 -18.18
CA HIS A 12 -17.99 7.68 -19.53
C HIS A 12 -17.78 6.17 -19.72
N VAL A 13 -17.92 5.71 -20.96
CA VAL A 13 -17.86 4.29 -21.40
C VAL A 13 -16.43 3.73 -21.43
N GLU A 14 -15.39 4.59 -21.42
CA GLU A 14 -13.97 4.17 -21.40
C GLU A 14 -13.44 3.91 -19.98
N GLU A 15 -14.29 3.34 -19.12
CA GLU A 15 -14.05 3.10 -17.69
C GLU A 15 -12.72 2.38 -17.43
N ARG A 16 -12.37 1.42 -18.27
CA ARG A 16 -11.16 0.60 -18.16
C ARG A 16 -9.88 1.43 -18.16
N ASP A 17 -9.76 2.39 -19.07
CA ASP A 17 -8.53 3.18 -19.25
C ASP A 17 -8.36 4.15 -18.07
N TYR A 18 -9.47 4.70 -17.56
CA TYR A 18 -9.47 5.53 -16.35
C TYR A 18 -9.04 4.73 -15.11
N ILE A 19 -9.56 3.51 -14.92
CA ILE A 19 -9.16 2.62 -13.82
C ILE A 19 -7.65 2.33 -13.89
N TYR A 20 -7.11 2.09 -15.08
CA TYR A 20 -5.67 1.87 -15.27
C TYR A 20 -4.84 3.08 -14.83
N TYR A 21 -5.21 4.28 -15.27
CA TYR A 21 -4.51 5.51 -14.86
C TYR A 21 -4.65 5.81 -13.37
N LEU A 22 -5.79 5.48 -12.76
CA LEU A 22 -5.98 5.62 -11.32
C LEU A 22 -5.11 4.64 -10.54
N ALA A 23 -4.95 3.40 -10.99
CA ALA A 23 -4.02 2.45 -10.39
C ALA A 23 -2.57 2.98 -10.41
N ILE A 24 -2.11 3.51 -11.55
CA ILE A 24 -0.77 4.09 -11.69
C ILE A 24 -0.63 5.36 -10.85
N GLY A 25 -1.61 6.27 -10.92
CA GLY A 25 -1.60 7.55 -10.22
C GLY A 25 -1.48 7.36 -8.70
N ASN A 26 -2.33 6.49 -8.14
CA ASN A 26 -2.31 6.16 -6.72
C ASN A 26 -1.01 5.45 -6.31
N THR A 27 -0.46 4.57 -7.17
CA THR A 27 0.85 3.92 -6.91
C THR A 27 1.98 4.94 -6.80
N ARG A 28 2.00 5.97 -7.66
CA ARG A 28 3.06 7.00 -7.67
C ARG A 28 3.04 7.88 -6.42
N ILE A 29 1.86 8.19 -5.89
CA ILE A 29 1.71 8.98 -4.66
C ILE A 29 1.72 8.11 -3.39
N LYS A 30 2.07 6.82 -3.52
CA LYS A 30 2.14 5.83 -2.43
C LYS A 30 0.80 5.54 -1.73
N GLN A 31 -0.32 5.84 -2.37
CA GLN A 31 -1.64 5.41 -1.91
C GLN A 31 -1.88 3.96 -2.36
N TYR A 32 -1.11 3.03 -1.76
CA TYR A 32 -1.06 1.64 -2.18
C TYR A 32 -2.38 0.89 -1.99
N THR A 33 -3.15 1.24 -0.94
CA THR A 33 -4.46 0.64 -0.67
C THR A 33 -5.44 0.89 -1.81
N ASP A 34 -5.52 2.14 -2.28
CA ASP A 34 -6.45 2.51 -3.35
C ASP A 34 -5.93 2.07 -4.72
N ALA A 35 -4.61 2.13 -4.94
CA ALA A 35 -3.99 1.54 -6.12
C ALA A 35 -4.30 0.04 -6.27
N ALA A 36 -4.28 -0.73 -5.17
CA ALA A 36 -4.60 -2.15 -5.17
C ALA A 36 -6.09 -2.41 -5.49
N LYS A 37 -7.01 -1.56 -5.01
CA LYS A 37 -8.42 -1.63 -5.37
C LYS A 37 -8.62 -1.43 -6.86
N TYR A 38 -8.01 -0.40 -7.45
CA TYR A 38 -8.09 -0.12 -8.88
C TYR A 38 -7.46 -1.23 -9.72
N CYS A 39 -6.33 -1.81 -9.30
CA CYS A 39 -5.75 -2.99 -9.97
C CYS A 39 -6.72 -4.18 -9.99
N LYS A 40 -7.36 -4.49 -8.85
CA LYS A 40 -8.34 -5.58 -8.77
C LYS A 40 -9.56 -5.33 -9.66
N ALA A 41 -10.10 -4.10 -9.64
CA ALA A 41 -11.20 -3.72 -10.51
C ALA A 41 -10.83 -3.88 -11.99
N PHE A 42 -9.63 -3.46 -12.40
CA PHE A 42 -9.14 -3.65 -13.76
C PHE A 42 -9.02 -5.14 -14.12
N LEU A 43 -8.46 -5.97 -13.23
CA LEU A 43 -8.29 -7.41 -13.47
C LEU A 43 -9.61 -8.17 -13.51
N GLN A 44 -10.72 -7.62 -13.00
CA GLN A 44 -12.05 -8.19 -13.23
C GLN A 44 -12.50 -8.02 -14.70
N ILE A 45 -11.99 -7.00 -15.39
CA ILE A 45 -12.27 -6.72 -16.80
C ILE A 45 -11.28 -7.48 -17.69
N GLU A 46 -9.97 -7.41 -17.38
CA GLU A 46 -8.89 -8.09 -18.12
C GLU A 46 -8.02 -8.95 -17.18
N PRO A 47 -8.44 -10.18 -16.83
CA PRO A 47 -7.75 -11.02 -15.84
C PRO A 47 -6.31 -11.40 -16.21
N ASN A 48 -6.02 -11.48 -17.51
CA ASN A 48 -4.73 -11.93 -18.03
C ASN A 48 -3.79 -10.76 -18.38
N ASN A 49 -4.12 -9.53 -17.95
CA ASN A 49 -3.29 -8.37 -18.22
C ASN A 49 -2.02 -8.40 -17.37
N THR A 50 -0.91 -8.79 -17.99
CA THR A 50 0.40 -8.95 -17.32
C THR A 50 0.94 -7.65 -16.74
N GLN A 51 0.59 -6.49 -17.32
CA GLN A 51 1.04 -5.19 -16.83
C GLN A 51 0.39 -4.89 -15.48
N VAL A 52 -0.93 -5.09 -15.37
CA VAL A 52 -1.67 -4.83 -14.12
C VAL A 52 -1.38 -5.89 -13.06
N LEU A 53 -1.20 -7.16 -13.44
CA LEU A 53 -0.71 -8.21 -12.53
C LEU A 53 0.67 -7.86 -11.95
N GLY A 54 1.57 -7.36 -12.79
CA GLY A 54 2.89 -6.88 -12.35
C GLY A 54 2.77 -5.69 -11.41
N LEU A 55 1.87 -4.74 -11.70
CA LEU A 55 1.60 -3.58 -10.86
C LEU A 55 1.02 -3.99 -9.50
N GLU A 56 0.05 -4.90 -9.46
CA GLU A 56 -0.53 -5.43 -8.21
C GLU A 56 0.55 -6.10 -7.35
N THR A 57 1.43 -6.90 -7.97
CA THR A 57 2.55 -7.55 -7.28
C THR A 57 3.54 -6.53 -6.71
N TYR A 58 3.86 -5.49 -7.49
CA TYR A 58 4.71 -4.40 -7.02
C TYR A 58 4.10 -3.66 -5.82
N ILE A 59 2.80 -3.35 -5.90
CA ILE A 59 2.07 -2.67 -4.81
C ILE A 59 2.08 -3.53 -3.54
N LYS A 60 1.75 -4.82 -3.64
CA LYS A 60 1.80 -5.76 -2.49
C LYS A 60 3.17 -5.74 -1.81
N LYS A 61 4.25 -5.86 -2.59
CA LYS A 61 5.61 -5.80 -2.06
C LYS A 61 5.91 -4.48 -1.34
N LYS A 62 5.36 -3.35 -1.79
CA LYS A 62 5.54 -2.06 -1.11
C LYS A 62 4.77 -1.97 0.21
N VAL A 63 3.54 -2.46 0.25
CA VAL A 63 2.75 -2.54 1.49
C VAL A 63 3.47 -3.39 2.53
N ASP A 64 3.97 -4.57 2.15
CA ASP A 64 4.69 -5.46 3.05
C ASP A 64 5.98 -4.79 3.58
N GLN A 65 6.73 -4.12 2.71
CA GLN A 65 7.94 -3.39 3.11
C GLN A 65 7.65 -2.26 4.11
N GLU A 66 6.56 -1.52 3.95
CA GLU A 66 6.18 -0.46 4.88
C GLU A 66 5.71 -1.03 6.23
N SER A 67 4.95 -2.13 6.20
CA SER A 67 4.52 -2.84 7.41
C SER A 67 5.72 -3.36 8.21
N MET A 68 6.68 -4.01 7.53
CA MET A 68 7.90 -4.52 8.16
C MET A 68 8.73 -3.42 8.82
N LYS A 69 8.85 -2.24 8.18
CA LYS A 69 9.54 -1.09 8.76
C LYS A 69 8.86 -0.61 10.04
N GLY A 70 7.53 -0.54 10.06
CA GLY A 70 6.78 -0.18 11.26
C GLY A 70 7.04 -1.13 12.42
N MET A 71 7.04 -2.44 12.15
CA MET A 71 7.31 -3.47 13.15
C MET A 71 8.75 -3.40 13.69
N ALA A 72 9.74 -3.18 12.81
CA ALA A 72 11.14 -3.05 13.24
C ALA A 72 11.37 -1.86 14.17
N VAL A 73 10.75 -0.71 13.87
CA VAL A 73 10.83 0.49 14.72
C VAL A 73 10.17 0.26 16.08
N ALA A 74 8.97 -0.32 16.10
CA ALA A 74 8.26 -0.60 17.34
C ALA A 74 9.00 -1.63 18.22
N GLY A 75 9.53 -2.70 17.61
CA GLY A 75 10.31 -3.72 18.31
C GLY A 75 11.60 -3.18 18.93
N GLY A 76 12.35 -2.34 18.19
CA GLY A 76 13.56 -1.70 18.70
C GLY A 76 13.28 -0.77 19.88
N ALA A 77 12.23 0.05 19.79
CA ALA A 77 11.85 0.96 20.87
C ALA A 77 11.41 0.22 22.14
N ALA A 78 10.62 -0.86 22.00
CA ALA A 78 10.17 -1.67 23.13
C ALA A 78 11.32 -2.36 23.87
N LEU A 79 12.32 -2.87 23.14
CA LEU A 79 13.51 -3.50 23.73
C LEU A 79 14.35 -2.52 24.56
N VAL A 80 14.52 -1.28 24.10
CA VAL A 80 15.28 -0.25 24.83
C VAL A 80 14.55 0.14 26.12
N ILE A 81 13.25 0.40 26.05
CA ILE A 81 12.45 0.81 27.22
C ILE A 81 12.36 -0.36 28.22
N GLY A 82 12.05 -1.57 27.74
CA GLY A 82 11.97 -2.77 28.58
C GLY A 82 13.30 -3.15 29.21
N GLY A 83 14.42 -2.97 28.49
CA GLY A 83 15.76 -3.21 28.99
C GLY A 83 16.17 -2.24 30.11
N ILE A 84 15.93 -0.93 29.93
CA ILE A 84 16.28 0.08 30.95
C ILE A 84 15.42 -0.12 32.21
N VAL A 85 14.11 -0.29 32.06
CA VAL A 85 13.20 -0.50 33.20
C VAL A 85 13.49 -1.84 33.88
N GLY A 86 13.71 -2.92 33.11
CA GLY A 86 14.01 -4.25 33.65
C GLY A 86 15.33 -4.29 34.42
N LEU A 87 16.40 -3.67 33.89
CA LEU A 87 17.68 -3.55 34.59
C LEU A 87 17.59 -2.66 35.83
N GLY A 88 16.87 -1.54 35.75
CA GLY A 88 16.68 -0.64 36.89
C GLY A 88 15.93 -1.30 38.05
N ILE A 89 14.89 -2.08 37.75
CA ILE A 89 14.13 -2.84 38.78
C ILE A 89 14.98 -4.00 39.33
N ALA A 90 15.77 -4.68 38.49
CA ALA A 90 16.63 -5.78 38.92
C ALA A 90 17.78 -5.32 39.82
N LEU A 91 18.35 -4.13 39.58
CA LEU A 91 19.40 -3.54 40.42
C LEU A 91 18.89 -2.88 41.71
N ALA A 92 17.59 -2.56 41.77
CA ALA A 92 16.94 -1.94 42.93
C ALA A 92 16.39 -2.95 43.97
N LYS A 93 16.64 -4.25 43.79
CA LYS A 93 16.16 -5.33 44.66
C LYS A 93 17.34 -6.04 45.34
#